data_AF-A0A8A1LZ75-F1
#
_entry.id   AF-A0A8A1LZ75-F1
#
_cell.length_a   1.000
_cell.length_b   1.000
_cell.length_c   1.000
_cell.angle_alpha   90.00
_cell.angle_beta   90.00
_cell.angle_gamma   90.00
#
_symmetry.space_group_name_H-M   'P 1'
#
loop_
_entity.id
_entity.type
_entity.pdbx_description
1 polymer ?
#
loop_
_entity_poly.entity_id
_entity_poly.type
_entity_poly.pdbx_seq_one_letter_code
_entity_poly.pdbx_strand_id
1 'polypeptide(L)'
;MGRKKKQVSWHFRGPINLKQFAYYSLGSGAGSDNYNKREVRPSIHERRHHGHQHLHKRANDKRAVGDMVTATINGQVVSWVNQYAGSASPPAPTPAPASPPVEGTEGTKYPTKYPSPIVDPGAGNWGRQGYYNSAGGQADGLVFLNHHGGDKSGVFDYALGNSLSYASTDGCNGAASPMILADKLLPDNKEIVIMTDKPCNGDCGTVRPGTVAYHGFDGDRKLFLTEFSMPNTGKTGWNEDMPAAWILNAAIPRTLQYGKPECSCWISGCGEFDVFEVLDAGNTRAKSTLHGNRSGGDSHWFPRPTSKTLKLAVLFNGAANSVNIKILDDSFEFKLTLDVSEIEAMLAEKVESASTFAVV
;
A
#
# COMPACT_ATOMS: atom_id res chain seq x y z
N MET A 1 -22.32 -6.82 13.32
CA MET A 1 -21.23 -5.81 13.26
C MET A 1 -20.92 -5.60 11.80
N GLY A 2 -21.35 -4.47 11.21
CA GLY A 2 -21.24 -4.25 9.76
C GLY A 2 -19.80 -4.37 9.27
N ARG A 3 -19.58 -5.00 8.11
CA ARG A 3 -18.26 -5.04 7.46
C ARG A 3 -17.82 -3.60 7.19
N LYS A 4 -17.00 -3.02 8.08
CA LYS A 4 -16.25 -1.80 7.77
C LYS A 4 -15.39 -2.14 6.56
N LYS A 5 -15.65 -1.46 5.44
CA LYS A 5 -14.89 -1.61 4.20
C LYS A 5 -13.43 -1.27 4.51
N LYS A 6 -12.50 -2.13 4.11
CA LYS A 6 -11.09 -2.02 4.53
C LYS A 6 -10.40 -0.96 3.65
N GLN A 7 -9.94 0.11 4.30
CA GLN A 7 -9.15 1.17 3.67
C GLN A 7 -7.76 0.66 3.30
N VAL A 8 -7.18 1.19 2.22
CA VAL A 8 -5.83 0.86 1.78
C VAL A 8 -4.94 2.10 1.72
N SER A 9 -3.64 1.92 1.88
CA SER A 9 -2.60 2.95 1.72
C SER A 9 -1.69 2.58 0.57
N TRP A 10 -1.19 3.58 -0.16
CA TRP A 10 -0.28 3.36 -1.27
C TRP A 10 1.16 3.67 -0.86
N HIS A 11 2.12 2.90 -1.35
CA HIS A 11 3.52 2.99 -0.97
C HIS A 11 4.41 2.96 -2.20
N PHE A 12 5.53 3.66 -2.12
CA PHE A 12 6.59 3.61 -3.12
C PHE A 12 7.95 3.52 -2.44
N ARG A 13 8.86 2.73 -3.02
CA ARG A 13 10.28 2.68 -2.70
C ARG A 13 11.11 3.04 -3.92
N GLY A 14 12.12 3.87 -3.73
CA GLY A 14 13.04 4.25 -4.80
C GLY A 14 14.06 3.17 -5.18
N PRO A 15 14.75 3.34 -6.30
CA PRO A 15 14.82 4.54 -7.14
C PRO A 15 13.59 4.73 -8.04
N ILE A 16 12.81 5.79 -7.80
CA ILE A 16 11.57 6.07 -8.54
C ILE A 16 11.33 7.57 -8.72
N ASN A 17 10.93 7.99 -9.93
CA ASN A 17 10.36 9.32 -10.15
C ASN A 17 8.84 9.17 -10.25
N LEU A 18 8.11 9.56 -9.21
CA LEU A 18 6.65 9.61 -9.26
C LEU A 18 6.21 10.90 -9.94
N LYS A 19 5.57 10.79 -11.11
CA LYS A 19 5.09 11.93 -11.89
C LYS A 19 3.65 12.28 -11.58
N GLN A 20 2.78 11.28 -11.57
CA GLN A 20 1.36 11.47 -11.30
C GLN A 20 0.82 10.35 -10.42
N PHE A 21 -0.14 10.68 -9.57
CA PHE A 21 -0.94 9.72 -8.82
C PHE A 21 -2.38 10.21 -8.79
N ALA A 22 -3.35 9.32 -8.98
CA ALA A 22 -4.75 9.65 -8.87
C ALA A 22 -5.53 8.50 -8.22
N TYR A 23 -6.48 8.86 -7.37
CA TYR A 23 -7.44 7.94 -6.77
C TYR A 23 -8.85 8.31 -7.22
N TYR A 24 -9.63 7.31 -7.66
CA TYR A 24 -11.02 7.48 -8.07
C TYR A 24 -11.93 6.54 -7.30
N SER A 25 -13.15 7.04 -7.07
CA SER A 25 -14.28 6.27 -6.56
C SER A 25 -15.42 6.27 -7.57
N LEU A 26 -16.17 5.17 -7.63
CA LEU A 26 -17.39 5.06 -8.43
C LEU A 26 -18.52 5.90 -7.81
N GLY A 27 -19.30 6.60 -8.65
CA GLY A 27 -20.44 7.40 -8.20
C GLY A 27 -21.59 6.59 -7.60
N SER A 28 -22.33 7.22 -6.68
CA SER A 28 -23.55 6.66 -6.07
C SER A 28 -24.67 6.50 -7.10
N GLY A 29 -25.41 5.40 -7.04
CA GLY A 29 -26.55 5.13 -7.95
C GLY A 29 -26.25 4.14 -9.08
N ALA A 30 -25.00 3.73 -9.27
CA ALA A 30 -24.70 2.55 -10.05
C ALA A 30 -25.12 1.31 -9.23
N GLY A 31 -26.27 0.73 -9.55
CA GLY A 31 -26.64 -0.60 -9.06
C GLY A 31 -25.47 -1.57 -9.29
N SER A 32 -25.29 -2.54 -8.39
CA SER A 32 -24.20 -3.52 -8.44
C SER A 32 -24.14 -4.35 -9.73
N ASP A 33 -25.12 -4.19 -10.62
CA ASP A 33 -25.57 -5.20 -11.57
C ASP A 33 -25.09 -4.95 -13.01
N ASN A 34 -24.54 -3.78 -13.34
CA ASN A 34 -24.13 -3.45 -14.72
C ASN A 34 -22.68 -3.84 -15.07
N TYR A 35 -21.84 -4.20 -14.10
CA TYR A 35 -20.53 -4.80 -14.42
C TYR A 35 -20.70 -6.31 -14.48
N ASN A 36 -20.90 -6.83 -15.69
CA ASN A 36 -20.99 -8.25 -15.96
C ASN A 36 -19.86 -8.99 -15.23
N LYS A 37 -20.25 -9.97 -14.42
CA LYS A 37 -19.39 -10.95 -13.76
C LYS A 37 -18.66 -11.73 -14.86
N ARG A 38 -17.53 -11.24 -15.36
CA ARG A 38 -16.65 -12.05 -16.21
C ARG A 38 -16.08 -13.13 -15.30
N GLU A 39 -16.55 -14.36 -15.49
CA GLU A 39 -15.95 -15.53 -14.87
C GLU A 39 -14.46 -15.50 -15.19
N VAL A 40 -13.63 -15.41 -14.15
CA VAL A 40 -12.19 -15.66 -14.25
C VAL A 40 -12.07 -17.09 -14.76
N ARG A 41 -11.84 -17.26 -16.06
CA ARG A 41 -11.62 -18.58 -16.63
C ARG A 41 -10.26 -19.06 -16.11
N PRO A 42 -10.21 -20.16 -15.36
CA PRO A 42 -8.95 -20.71 -14.89
C PRO A 42 -8.04 -20.98 -16.09
N SER A 43 -6.77 -20.58 -15.97
CA SER A 43 -5.79 -20.77 -17.03
C SER A 43 -5.67 -22.25 -17.39
N ILE A 44 -5.25 -22.56 -18.61
CA ILE A 44 -5.11 -23.94 -19.13
C ILE A 44 -4.21 -24.81 -18.22
N HIS A 45 -3.35 -24.20 -17.41
CA HIS A 45 -2.49 -24.89 -16.43
C HIS A 45 -3.20 -25.41 -15.18
N GLU A 46 -4.40 -24.93 -14.85
CA GLU A 46 -5.14 -25.37 -13.67
C GLU A 46 -5.83 -26.73 -13.86
N ARG A 47 -5.96 -27.19 -15.12
CA ARG A 47 -6.52 -28.51 -15.47
C ARG A 47 -5.56 -29.69 -15.27
N ARG A 48 -4.30 -29.46 -14.85
CA ARG A 48 -3.28 -30.51 -14.73
C ARG A 48 -2.93 -30.96 -13.31
N HIS A 49 -3.53 -30.40 -12.27
CA HIS A 49 -3.23 -30.78 -10.89
C HIS A 49 -4.47 -31.32 -10.14
N HIS A 50 -5.10 -32.34 -10.70
CA HIS A 50 -5.93 -33.27 -9.92
C HIS A 50 -5.05 -34.41 -9.41
N GLY A 51 -4.53 -34.28 -8.21
CA GLY A 51 -3.83 -35.34 -7.51
C GLY A 51 -3.30 -34.84 -6.17
N HIS A 52 -3.57 -35.58 -5.11
CA HIS A 52 -3.23 -35.33 -3.70
C HIS A 52 -4.29 -34.58 -2.87
N GLN A 53 -5.45 -35.22 -2.75
CA GLN A 53 -6.14 -35.27 -1.46
C GLN A 53 -5.36 -36.18 -0.48
N HIS A 54 -5.49 -35.84 0.80
CA HIS A 54 -5.15 -36.59 2.03
C HIS A 54 -3.93 -36.12 2.84
N LEU A 55 -4.20 -35.90 4.13
CA LEU A 55 -3.31 -35.68 5.29
C LEU A 55 -2.76 -34.23 5.40
N HIS A 56 -3.03 -33.43 6.44
CA HIS A 56 -3.08 -33.75 7.86
C HIS A 56 -4.08 -32.88 8.66
N LYS A 57 -4.84 -33.55 9.52
CA LYS A 57 -5.56 -32.98 10.65
C LYS A 57 -4.71 -33.24 11.90
N ARG A 58 -4.12 -32.22 12.52
CA ARG A 58 -3.54 -32.19 13.89
C ARG A 58 -3.19 -30.72 14.21
N ALA A 59 -4.04 -30.03 14.96
CA ALA A 59 -3.97 -29.82 16.41
C ALA A 59 -3.18 -28.54 16.75
N ASN A 60 -3.94 -27.46 16.92
CA ASN A 60 -3.52 -26.19 17.51
C ASN A 60 -3.41 -26.38 19.03
N ASP A 61 -2.22 -26.67 19.54
CA ASP A 61 -1.96 -26.58 20.97
C ASP A 61 -0.95 -25.45 21.21
N LYS A 62 -1.43 -24.45 21.96
CA LYS A 62 -0.66 -23.29 22.44
C LYS A 62 0.42 -23.80 23.40
N ARG A 63 1.67 -23.40 23.21
CA ARG A 63 2.80 -23.86 24.04
C ARG A 63 2.82 -23.09 25.38
N ALA A 64 2.88 -23.83 26.48
CA ALA A 64 2.93 -23.32 27.85
C ALA A 64 4.37 -23.31 28.40
N VAL A 65 4.55 -22.69 29.57
CA VAL A 65 5.78 -22.84 30.37
C VAL A 65 5.89 -24.29 30.82
N GLY A 66 7.05 -24.93 30.62
CA GLY A 66 7.30 -26.34 30.89
C GLY A 66 7.32 -27.24 29.64
N ASP A 67 6.92 -26.73 28.47
CA ASP A 67 6.93 -27.51 27.24
C ASP A 67 8.34 -27.72 26.67
N MET A 68 8.57 -28.89 26.08
CA MET A 68 9.78 -29.18 25.31
C MET A 68 9.77 -28.42 23.99
N VAL A 69 10.77 -27.57 23.81
CA VAL A 69 11.01 -26.79 22.59
C VAL A 69 12.14 -27.45 21.83
N THR A 70 11.87 -27.87 20.60
CA THR A 70 12.90 -28.34 19.67
C THR A 70 13.09 -27.30 18.58
N ALA A 71 14.33 -26.88 18.34
CA ALA A 71 14.69 -25.92 17.30
C ALA A 71 16.01 -26.29 16.64
N THR A 72 16.15 -25.95 15.35
CA THR A 72 17.42 -26.09 14.64
C THR A 72 18.22 -24.80 14.78
N ILE A 73 19.37 -24.86 15.44
CA ILE A 73 20.27 -23.73 15.64
C ILE A 73 21.61 -24.08 14.99
N ASN A 74 22.09 -23.24 14.08
CA ASN A 74 23.32 -23.48 13.31
C ASN A 74 23.36 -24.85 12.59
N GLY A 75 22.22 -25.31 12.08
CA GLY A 75 22.10 -26.58 11.36
C GLY A 75 22.00 -27.82 12.25
N GLN A 76 22.03 -27.70 13.58
CA GLN A 76 21.82 -28.80 14.52
C GLN A 76 20.49 -28.69 15.25
N VAL A 77 19.77 -29.81 15.33
CA VAL A 77 18.51 -29.91 16.08
C VAL A 77 18.82 -30.02 17.56
N VAL A 78 18.38 -29.03 18.34
CA VAL A 78 18.53 -28.99 19.80
C VAL A 78 17.17 -28.88 20.47
N SER A 79 17.04 -29.38 21.69
CA SER A 79 15.78 -29.31 22.45
C SER A 79 16.00 -28.93 23.92
N TRP A 80 15.12 -28.09 24.47
CA TRP A 80 15.16 -27.62 25.86
C TRP A 80 13.76 -27.33 26.41
N VAL A 81 13.63 -27.20 27.73
CA VAL A 81 12.35 -26.89 28.40
C VAL A 81 12.11 -25.37 28.42
N ASN A 82 10.93 -24.91 28.01
CA ASN A 82 10.54 -23.49 28.06
C ASN A 82 10.31 -23.01 29.49
N GLN A 83 11.13 -22.08 29.99
CA GLN A 83 11.02 -21.53 31.36
C GLN A 83 10.52 -20.08 31.42
N TYR A 84 10.12 -19.48 30.29
CA TYR A 84 9.81 -18.06 30.22
C TYR A 84 8.34 -17.75 30.57
N ALA A 85 8.09 -17.17 31.76
CA ALA A 85 6.74 -16.92 32.27
C ALA A 85 6.17 -15.50 32.03
N GLY A 86 6.96 -14.56 31.48
CA GLY A 86 6.54 -13.17 31.22
C GLY A 86 6.34 -12.32 32.50
N SER A 87 6.87 -11.10 32.53
CA SER A 87 6.74 -10.17 33.67
C SER A 87 5.56 -9.20 33.54
N ALA A 88 5.03 -8.75 34.68
CA ALA A 88 3.80 -7.98 34.82
C ALA A 88 3.85 -6.54 34.23
N SER A 89 2.70 -6.06 33.77
CA SER A 89 2.49 -4.76 33.11
C SER A 89 2.65 -3.53 34.03
N PRO A 90 3.26 -2.42 33.57
CA PRO A 90 3.21 -1.13 34.23
C PRO A 90 1.91 -0.34 33.91
N PRO A 91 1.51 0.64 34.74
CA PRO A 91 0.25 1.36 34.61
C PRO A 91 0.25 2.38 33.46
N ALA A 92 -0.95 2.70 32.95
CA ALA A 92 -1.20 3.53 31.77
C ALA A 92 -0.83 5.03 31.97
N PRO A 93 -0.28 5.72 30.95
CA PRO A 93 0.01 7.15 31.02
C PRO A 93 -1.15 8.03 30.52
N THR A 94 -1.22 9.23 31.08
CA THR A 94 -2.18 10.32 30.81
C THR A 94 -1.96 10.97 29.44
N PRO A 95 -3.00 11.42 28.70
CA PRO A 95 -2.87 12.02 27.37
C PRO A 95 -2.08 13.36 27.37
N ALA A 96 -1.28 13.57 26.33
CA ALA A 96 -0.47 14.78 26.13
C ALA A 96 -1.27 15.93 25.47
N PRO A 97 -0.96 17.22 25.77
CA PRO A 97 -1.64 18.37 25.19
C PRO A 97 -1.21 18.65 23.74
N ALA A 98 -2.09 19.32 22.99
CA ALA A 98 -1.86 19.74 21.60
C ALA A 98 -0.72 20.76 21.48
N SER A 99 0.17 20.56 20.50
CA SER A 99 1.31 21.45 20.23
C SER A 99 0.90 22.75 19.53
N PRO A 100 1.54 23.89 19.85
CA PRO A 100 1.33 25.18 19.18
C PRO A 100 1.99 25.23 17.77
N PRO A 101 1.60 26.17 16.90
CA PRO A 101 2.15 26.28 15.55
C PRO A 101 3.56 26.87 15.60
N VAL A 102 4.52 26.22 14.91
CA VAL A 102 5.92 26.67 14.84
C VAL A 102 6.30 26.93 13.39
N GLU A 103 6.85 28.12 13.15
CA GLU A 103 7.44 28.59 11.89
C GLU A 103 8.75 27.86 11.59
N GLY A 104 8.92 27.34 10.37
CA GLY A 104 10.22 26.80 9.92
C GLY A 104 10.24 26.00 8.61
N THR A 105 10.99 26.55 7.64
CA THR A 105 11.44 26.03 6.33
C THR A 105 10.42 25.94 5.19
N GLU A 106 10.70 26.68 4.11
CA GLU A 106 9.94 26.78 2.85
C GLU A 106 9.93 25.45 2.08
N GLY A 107 9.05 24.53 2.48
CA GLY A 107 8.51 23.53 1.57
C GLY A 107 7.31 24.10 0.82
N THR A 108 7.01 23.58 -0.38
CA THR A 108 5.78 23.89 -1.09
C THR A 108 4.59 23.43 -0.25
N LYS A 109 4.00 24.36 0.49
CA LYS A 109 2.77 24.13 1.28
C LYS A 109 1.64 23.79 0.33
N TYR A 110 0.74 22.93 0.80
CA TYR A 110 -0.51 22.60 0.11
C TYR A 110 -1.22 23.87 -0.37
N PRO A 111 -1.44 24.04 -1.68
CA PRO A 111 -2.14 25.19 -2.21
C PRO A 111 -3.58 25.23 -1.71
N THR A 112 -4.07 26.44 -1.48
CA THR A 112 -5.40 26.70 -0.91
C THR A 112 -6.54 26.60 -1.93
N LYS A 113 -6.22 26.39 -3.22
CA LYS A 113 -7.21 26.30 -4.30
C LYS A 113 -6.78 25.28 -5.35
N TYR A 114 -7.45 24.14 -5.31
CA TYR A 114 -7.44 23.14 -6.36
C TYR A 114 -8.84 22.54 -6.53
N PRO A 115 -9.15 21.93 -7.69
CA PRO A 115 -10.49 21.41 -7.95
C PRO A 115 -10.92 20.47 -6.83
N SER A 116 -12.10 20.75 -6.26
CA SER A 116 -12.68 19.91 -5.22
C SER A 116 -12.87 18.48 -5.73
N PRO A 117 -12.71 17.47 -4.86
CA PRO A 117 -13.04 16.08 -5.19
C PRO A 117 -14.43 15.99 -5.85
N ILE A 118 -14.56 15.17 -6.90
CA ILE A 118 -15.87 14.95 -7.54
C ILE A 118 -16.66 13.97 -6.68
N VAL A 119 -17.42 14.48 -5.71
CA VAL A 119 -18.11 13.67 -4.69
C VAL A 119 -19.27 12.83 -5.28
N ASP A 120 -19.77 13.18 -6.46
CA ASP A 120 -20.77 12.39 -7.18
C ASP A 120 -20.62 12.57 -8.71
N PRO A 121 -19.83 11.71 -9.38
CA PRO A 121 -19.63 11.77 -10.83
C PRO A 121 -20.87 11.32 -11.64
N GLY A 122 -21.95 10.91 -10.96
CA GLY A 122 -23.10 10.26 -11.58
C GLY A 122 -22.94 8.74 -11.70
N ALA A 123 -24.05 8.03 -11.84
CA ALA A 123 -24.09 6.57 -11.89
C ALA A 123 -23.24 6.04 -13.06
N GLY A 124 -22.35 5.10 -12.76
CA GLY A 124 -21.47 4.44 -13.74
C GLY A 124 -20.14 5.16 -13.95
N ASN A 125 -20.07 6.45 -13.61
CA ASN A 125 -18.85 7.25 -13.76
C ASN A 125 -17.97 7.16 -12.52
N TRP A 126 -16.68 7.39 -12.73
CA TRP A 126 -15.65 7.40 -11.70
C TRP A 126 -15.12 8.81 -11.51
N GLY A 127 -15.23 9.33 -10.29
CA GLY A 127 -14.82 10.69 -9.94
C GLY A 127 -13.45 10.69 -9.27
N ARG A 128 -12.54 11.56 -9.73
CA ARG A 128 -11.22 11.73 -9.14
C ARG A 128 -11.37 12.35 -7.73
N GLN A 129 -10.93 11.61 -6.72
CA GLN A 129 -11.00 11.99 -5.31
C GLN A 129 -9.68 12.55 -4.78
N GLY A 130 -8.56 12.11 -5.36
CA GLY A 130 -7.24 12.65 -5.05
C GLY A 130 -6.36 12.67 -6.29
N TYR A 131 -5.47 13.66 -6.37
CA TYR A 131 -4.58 13.85 -7.51
C TYR A 131 -3.25 14.46 -7.09
N TYR A 132 -2.16 13.95 -7.65
CA TYR A 132 -0.82 14.49 -7.54
C TYR A 132 -0.24 14.66 -8.93
N ASN A 133 0.43 15.79 -9.14
CA ASN A 133 1.24 16.07 -10.32
C ASN A 133 2.54 16.74 -9.87
N SER A 134 3.67 16.05 -10.06
CA SER A 134 4.96 16.49 -9.58
C SER A 134 5.43 17.78 -10.26
N ALA A 135 5.30 17.85 -11.58
CA ALA A 135 5.74 19.00 -12.38
C ALA A 135 4.95 20.28 -12.04
N GLY A 136 3.66 20.13 -11.74
CA GLY A 136 2.79 21.23 -11.30
C GLY A 136 2.88 21.56 -9.80
N GLY A 137 3.63 20.76 -9.01
CA GLY A 137 3.66 20.90 -7.55
C GLY A 137 2.28 20.77 -6.91
N GLN A 138 1.41 19.94 -7.49
CA GLN A 138 -0.01 19.81 -7.11
C GLN A 138 -0.24 18.54 -6.29
N ALA A 139 -1.02 18.66 -5.21
CA ALA A 139 -1.50 17.54 -4.41
C ALA A 139 -2.87 17.85 -3.81
N ASP A 140 -3.91 17.22 -4.34
CA ASP A 140 -5.31 17.44 -3.99
C ASP A 140 -5.84 16.20 -3.28
N GLY A 141 -6.42 16.33 -2.09
CA GLY A 141 -7.03 15.20 -1.40
C GLY A 141 -6.04 14.15 -0.89
N LEU A 142 -4.73 14.46 -0.88
CA LEU A 142 -3.66 13.50 -0.59
C LEU A 142 -2.66 14.05 0.44
N VAL A 143 -2.14 13.17 1.29
CA VAL A 143 -0.99 13.45 2.18
C VAL A 143 0.17 12.51 1.87
N PHE A 144 1.40 13.04 1.93
CA PHE A 144 2.63 12.28 1.82
C PHE A 144 3.23 12.06 3.22
N LEU A 145 3.39 10.79 3.58
CA LEU A 145 3.97 10.33 4.84
C LEU A 145 5.19 9.46 4.56
N ASN A 146 5.96 9.14 5.59
CA ASN A 146 7.04 8.16 5.55
C ASN A 146 7.28 7.56 6.95
N HIS A 147 8.22 6.62 7.04
CA HIS A 147 8.56 5.89 8.28
C HIS A 147 9.69 6.57 9.07
N HIS A 148 9.61 7.90 9.22
CA HIS A 148 10.60 8.72 9.95
C HIS A 148 10.06 9.28 11.27
N GLY A 149 9.04 8.64 11.88
CA GLY A 149 8.49 9.06 13.16
C GLY A 149 9.57 9.33 14.22
N GLY A 150 9.49 10.47 14.89
CA GLY A 150 10.54 10.97 15.79
C GLY A 150 11.46 12.02 15.15
N ASP A 151 11.45 12.16 13.82
CA ASP A 151 12.03 13.29 13.11
C ASP A 151 10.94 14.32 12.78
N LYS A 152 10.87 15.39 13.59
CA LYS A 152 9.92 16.52 13.51
C LYS A 152 8.42 16.21 13.64
N SER A 153 7.97 15.00 13.29
CA SER A 153 6.61 14.52 13.52
C SER A 153 6.62 13.01 13.76
N GLY A 154 5.46 12.47 14.19
CA GLY A 154 5.39 11.09 14.64
C GLY A 154 6.21 10.85 15.91
N VAL A 155 6.42 9.57 16.23
CA VAL A 155 7.18 9.12 17.39
C VAL A 155 8.15 8.01 17.04
N PHE A 156 9.21 7.90 17.83
CA PHE A 156 10.11 6.76 17.86
C PHE A 156 10.13 6.17 19.27
N ASP A 157 10.16 4.85 19.36
CA ASP A 157 10.53 4.15 20.58
C ASP A 157 11.25 2.84 20.23
N TYR A 158 11.98 2.27 21.19
CA TYR A 158 12.76 1.05 20.98
C TYR A 158 11.92 -0.24 20.86
N ALA A 159 10.62 -0.19 21.17
CA ALA A 159 9.74 -1.35 21.07
C ALA A 159 9.09 -1.48 19.68
N LEU A 160 8.71 -0.35 19.08
CA LEU A 160 7.94 -0.24 17.85
C LEU A 160 8.66 0.56 16.74
N GLY A 161 9.91 0.98 16.96
CA GLY A 161 10.67 1.75 15.97
C GLY A 161 10.00 3.06 15.58
N ASN A 162 10.27 3.53 14.36
CA ASN A 162 9.67 4.75 13.81
C ASN A 162 8.18 4.54 13.48
N SER A 163 7.35 5.49 13.86
CA SER A 163 5.96 5.59 13.40
C SER A 163 5.88 6.25 12.03
N LEU A 164 4.66 6.45 11.51
CA LEU A 164 4.47 7.40 10.41
C LEU A 164 4.77 8.84 10.86
N SER A 165 5.36 9.60 9.95
CA SER A 165 5.64 11.03 9.99
C SER A 165 5.22 11.69 8.67
N TYR A 166 5.06 13.01 8.64
CA TYR A 166 5.00 13.73 7.37
C TYR A 166 6.31 13.57 6.61
N ALA A 167 6.25 13.28 5.31
CA ALA A 167 7.45 13.23 4.50
C ALA A 167 7.97 14.64 4.21
N SER A 168 9.29 14.80 4.14
CA SER A 168 9.91 15.98 3.55
C SER A 168 9.60 16.09 2.05
N THR A 169 9.75 17.28 1.48
CA THR A 169 9.53 17.53 0.04
C THR A 169 10.36 16.62 -0.87
N ASP A 170 11.54 16.16 -0.45
CA ASP A 170 12.35 15.18 -1.18
C ASP A 170 12.10 13.72 -0.79
N GLY A 171 11.12 13.46 0.08
CA GLY A 171 10.73 12.14 0.58
C GLY A 171 11.74 11.47 1.53
N CYS A 172 12.88 12.10 1.83
CA CYS A 172 14.02 11.42 2.46
C CYS A 172 14.04 11.43 3.99
N ASN A 173 13.29 12.35 4.62
CA ASN A 173 13.30 12.64 6.06
C ASN A 173 11.90 12.97 6.59
N GLY A 174 11.76 13.14 7.89
CA GLY A 174 10.54 13.64 8.52
C GLY A 174 10.37 15.16 8.36
N ALA A 175 9.12 15.61 8.31
CA ALA A 175 8.72 17.01 8.31
C ALA A 175 7.80 17.32 9.50
N ALA A 176 7.74 18.59 9.91
CA ALA A 176 6.89 19.02 11.03
C ALA A 176 5.40 19.14 10.64
N SER A 177 5.11 19.25 9.35
CA SER A 177 3.76 19.45 8.80
C SER A 177 3.66 18.84 7.39
N PRO A 178 2.45 18.68 6.83
CA PRO A 178 2.29 18.14 5.48
C PRO A 178 3.08 18.95 4.43
N MET A 179 3.84 18.25 3.60
CA MET A 179 4.60 18.81 2.47
C MET A 179 4.21 18.10 1.17
N ILE A 180 4.27 18.82 0.05
CA ILE A 180 4.13 18.21 -1.28
C ILE A 180 5.47 17.61 -1.69
N LEU A 181 5.43 16.40 -2.26
CA LEU A 181 6.60 15.75 -2.84
C LEU A 181 7.07 16.51 -4.09
N ALA A 182 8.37 16.75 -4.21
CA ALA A 182 8.96 17.41 -5.37
C ALA A 182 9.02 16.49 -6.59
N ASP A 183 9.11 17.10 -7.78
CA ASP A 183 9.48 16.39 -9.01
C ASP A 183 10.96 16.00 -9.01
N LYS A 184 11.29 14.99 -8.21
CA LYS A 184 12.64 14.50 -8.00
C LYS A 184 12.65 12.98 -7.85
N LEU A 185 13.79 12.39 -8.21
CA LEU A 185 14.06 10.98 -7.92
C LEU A 185 14.01 10.74 -6.41
N LEU A 186 13.08 9.90 -5.97
CA LEU A 186 13.14 9.27 -4.67
C LEU A 186 14.30 8.26 -4.70
N PRO A 187 15.36 8.43 -3.88
CA PRO A 187 16.55 7.59 -3.95
C PRO A 187 16.28 6.14 -3.56
N ASP A 188 17.27 5.27 -3.85
CA ASP A 188 17.27 3.89 -3.39
C ASP A 188 16.92 3.76 -1.90
N ASN A 189 16.11 2.76 -1.57
CA ASN A 189 15.71 2.41 -0.20
C ASN A 189 15.03 3.56 0.58
N LYS A 190 14.60 4.64 -0.10
CA LYS A 190 13.71 5.66 0.47
C LYS A 190 12.27 5.34 0.12
N GLU A 191 11.40 5.51 1.10
CA GLU A 191 10.00 5.13 1.02
C GLU A 191 9.08 6.30 1.34
N ILE A 192 7.99 6.38 0.59
CA ILE A 192 6.88 7.28 0.87
C ILE A 192 5.58 6.50 0.93
N VAL A 193 4.65 7.02 1.71
CA VAL A 193 3.28 6.52 1.87
C VAL A 193 2.33 7.62 1.44
N ILE A 194 1.38 7.29 0.57
CA ILE A 194 0.30 8.18 0.17
C ILE A 194 -1.00 7.72 0.82
N MET A 195 -1.66 8.65 1.50
CA MET A 195 -2.98 8.50 2.09
C MET A 195 -3.88 9.66 1.65
N THR A 196 -5.16 9.63 2.02
CA THR A 196 -6.02 10.80 1.83
C THR A 196 -5.59 11.92 2.78
N ASP A 197 -5.93 13.17 2.47
CA ASP A 197 -5.67 14.34 3.33
C ASP A 197 -6.62 14.45 4.55
N LYS A 198 -7.41 13.41 4.83
CA LYS A 198 -8.33 13.36 5.98
C LYS A 198 -7.62 12.77 7.19
N PRO A 199 -7.34 13.56 8.26
CA PRO A 199 -6.73 13.03 9.47
C PRO A 199 -7.69 12.07 10.18
N CYS A 200 -7.15 11.06 10.85
CA CYS A 200 -7.93 10.18 11.71
C CYS A 200 -8.44 10.95 12.95
N ASN A 201 -9.72 10.78 13.31
CA ASN A 201 -10.32 11.45 14.48
C ASN A 201 -11.01 10.48 15.45
N GLY A 202 -10.45 9.26 15.58
CA GLY A 202 -11.00 8.16 16.38
C GLY A 202 -11.81 7.15 15.56
N ASP A 203 -11.89 7.34 14.25
CA ASP A 203 -12.68 6.55 13.30
C ASP A 203 -11.83 5.58 12.44
N CYS A 204 -10.51 5.75 12.45
CA CYS A 204 -9.53 4.88 11.78
C CYS A 204 -9.28 3.51 12.44
N GLY A 205 -9.99 3.18 13.52
CA GLY A 205 -9.72 1.98 14.32
C GLY A 205 -8.50 2.17 15.23
N THR A 206 -7.72 1.11 15.44
CA THR A 206 -6.49 1.19 16.24
C THR A 206 -5.42 1.99 15.49
N VAL A 207 -4.86 2.98 16.17
CA VAL A 207 -3.78 3.85 15.68
C VAL A 207 -2.71 3.90 16.77
N ARG A 208 -1.43 3.85 16.38
CA ARG A 208 -0.33 3.99 17.34
C ARG A 208 -0.36 5.39 17.98
N PRO A 209 -0.35 5.51 19.32
CA PRO A 209 -0.31 6.82 19.97
C PRO A 209 0.89 7.66 19.47
N GLY A 210 0.63 8.93 19.14
CA GLY A 210 1.66 9.86 18.67
C GLY A 210 2.07 9.72 17.19
N THR A 211 1.58 8.71 16.46
CA THR A 211 1.84 8.61 15.01
C THR A 211 1.08 9.67 14.23
N VAL A 212 1.61 10.08 13.07
CA VAL A 212 0.83 10.83 12.08
C VAL A 212 -0.13 9.86 11.39
N ALA A 213 -1.44 10.07 11.53
CA ALA A 213 -2.45 9.12 11.07
C ALA A 213 -3.53 9.77 10.20
N TYR A 214 -3.71 9.21 9.02
CA TYR A 214 -4.70 9.65 8.04
C TYR A 214 -5.55 8.47 7.54
N HIS A 215 -6.71 8.79 6.98
CA HIS A 215 -7.53 7.81 6.31
C HIS A 215 -6.84 7.29 5.05
N GLY A 216 -6.94 5.98 4.85
CA GLY A 216 -6.56 5.37 3.59
C GLY A 216 -7.70 5.54 2.57
N PHE A 217 -7.45 5.05 1.36
CA PHE A 217 -8.41 5.02 0.28
C PHE A 217 -9.49 3.96 0.56
N ASP A 218 -10.75 4.36 0.58
CA ASP A 218 -11.90 3.51 0.94
C ASP A 218 -12.71 3.08 -0.28
N GLY A 219 -13.76 2.29 -0.07
CA GLY A 219 -14.70 1.80 -1.09
C GLY A 219 -14.40 0.38 -1.54
N ASP A 220 -15.43 -0.41 -1.86
CA ASP A 220 -15.23 -1.76 -2.41
C ASP A 220 -14.75 -1.74 -3.87
N ARG A 221 -14.91 -0.59 -4.52
CA ARG A 221 -14.43 -0.30 -5.87
C ARG A 221 -13.52 0.91 -5.80
N LYS A 222 -12.27 0.74 -6.21
CA LYS A 222 -11.22 1.77 -6.14
C LYS A 222 -10.39 1.69 -7.41
N LEU A 223 -10.08 2.82 -8.01
CA LEU A 223 -9.13 2.89 -9.10
C LEU A 223 -7.98 3.80 -8.71
N PHE A 224 -6.77 3.30 -8.90
CA PHE A 224 -5.54 4.07 -8.79
C PHE A 224 -4.94 4.19 -10.18
N LEU A 225 -4.57 5.41 -10.55
CA LEU A 225 -3.77 5.67 -11.74
C LEU A 225 -2.44 6.26 -11.30
N THR A 226 -1.33 5.72 -11.80
CA THR A 226 0.01 6.18 -11.42
C THR A 226 0.87 6.34 -12.65
N GLU A 227 1.65 7.42 -12.72
CA GLU A 227 2.70 7.59 -13.72
C GLU A 227 4.05 7.68 -13.01
N PHE A 228 5.00 6.82 -13.39
CA PHE A 228 6.32 6.81 -12.78
C PHE A 228 7.41 6.27 -13.71
N SER A 229 8.68 6.58 -13.41
CA SER A 229 9.85 5.86 -13.94
C SER A 229 10.66 5.25 -12.81
N MET A 230 11.38 4.17 -13.10
CA MET A 230 12.20 3.41 -12.16
C MET A 230 13.61 3.26 -12.77
N PRO A 231 14.43 4.33 -12.80
CA PRO A 231 15.74 4.29 -13.44
C PRO A 231 16.68 3.33 -12.71
N ASN A 232 17.61 2.71 -13.45
CA ASN A 232 18.69 1.93 -12.84
C ASN A 232 19.67 2.87 -12.14
N THR A 233 20.03 2.55 -10.90
CA THR A 233 21.09 3.25 -10.17
C THR A 233 22.41 2.48 -10.21
N GLY A 234 22.37 1.18 -10.51
CA GLY A 234 23.55 0.29 -10.52
C GLY A 234 24.08 -0.02 -9.12
N LYS A 235 23.38 0.41 -8.07
CA LYS A 235 23.74 0.10 -6.69
C LYS A 235 23.36 -1.33 -6.35
N THR A 236 24.02 -1.86 -5.34
CA THR A 236 23.78 -3.22 -4.83
C THR A 236 23.72 -3.17 -3.31
N GLY A 237 23.01 -4.13 -2.72
CA GLY A 237 22.81 -4.17 -1.27
C GLY A 237 21.33 -4.28 -0.90
N TRP A 238 21.03 -4.03 0.36
CA TRP A 238 19.67 -4.12 0.90
C TRP A 238 18.76 -3.06 0.26
N ASN A 239 17.76 -3.50 -0.51
CA ASN A 239 16.80 -2.64 -1.21
C ASN A 239 17.42 -1.59 -2.17
N GLU A 240 18.68 -1.76 -2.55
CA GLU A 240 19.38 -0.88 -3.49
C GLU A 240 19.05 -1.29 -4.93
N ASP A 241 18.76 -0.32 -5.81
CA ASP A 241 18.32 -0.55 -7.19
C ASP A 241 17.11 -1.51 -7.34
N MET A 242 16.27 -1.56 -6.30
CA MET A 242 15.09 -2.43 -6.16
C MET A 242 13.81 -1.60 -5.90
N PRO A 243 13.39 -0.74 -6.85
CA PRO A 243 12.22 0.09 -6.65
C PRO A 243 10.94 -0.73 -6.59
N ALA A 244 9.94 -0.23 -5.88
CA ALA A 244 8.66 -0.90 -5.74
C ALA A 244 7.49 0.08 -5.61
N ALA A 245 6.32 -0.35 -6.06
CA ALA A 245 5.03 0.26 -5.78
C ALA A 245 4.10 -0.81 -5.21
N TRP A 246 3.54 -0.57 -4.01
CA TRP A 246 2.70 -1.54 -3.33
C TRP A 246 1.58 -0.88 -2.54
N ILE A 247 0.64 -1.71 -2.10
CA ILE A 247 -0.56 -1.29 -1.38
C ILE A 247 -0.66 -2.11 -0.11
N LEU A 248 -0.90 -1.44 1.01
CA LEU A 248 -1.18 -2.10 2.28
C LEU A 248 -2.62 -1.88 2.70
N ASN A 249 -3.16 -2.82 3.49
CA ASN A 249 -4.25 -2.47 4.39
C ASN A 249 -3.80 -1.29 5.28
N ALA A 250 -4.56 -0.19 5.26
CA ALA A 250 -4.15 1.07 5.88
C ALA A 250 -3.99 0.99 7.41
N ALA A 251 -4.53 -0.05 8.06
CA ALA A 251 -4.27 -0.29 9.47
C ALA A 251 -2.79 -0.62 9.76
N ILE A 252 -2.09 -1.28 8.83
CA ILE A 252 -0.67 -1.65 9.00
C ILE A 252 0.20 -0.42 9.26
N PRO A 253 0.29 0.57 8.35
CA PRO A 253 1.18 1.71 8.58
C PRO A 253 0.68 2.62 9.71
N ARG A 254 -0.62 2.63 10.04
CA ARG A 254 -1.13 3.39 11.22
C ARG A 254 -0.71 2.79 12.56
N THR A 255 -0.34 1.52 12.61
CA THR A 255 0.13 0.86 13.83
C THR A 255 1.62 0.59 13.78
N LEU A 256 2.02 -0.34 12.92
CA LEU A 256 3.39 -0.80 12.77
C LEU A 256 3.55 -1.59 11.46
N GLN A 257 4.29 -1.03 10.50
CA GLN A 257 4.69 -1.74 9.29
C GLN A 257 5.96 -2.56 9.52
N TYR A 258 7.00 -1.93 10.05
CA TYR A 258 8.31 -2.55 10.31
C TYR A 258 8.52 -2.75 11.81
N GLY A 259 8.70 -4.00 12.24
CA GLY A 259 8.93 -4.34 13.64
C GLY A 259 8.25 -5.66 14.01
N LYS A 260 7.82 -5.77 15.27
CA LYS A 260 7.17 -6.98 15.80
C LYS A 260 5.79 -7.18 15.17
N PRO A 261 5.58 -8.21 14.35
CA PRO A 261 4.34 -8.37 13.59
C PRO A 261 3.12 -8.61 14.49
N GLU A 262 3.30 -9.04 15.74
CA GLU A 262 2.25 -9.20 16.75
C GLU A 262 1.62 -7.86 17.20
N CYS A 263 2.34 -6.75 17.01
CA CYS A 263 1.85 -5.40 17.31
C CYS A 263 1.11 -4.77 16.12
N SER A 264 0.87 -5.55 15.06
CA SER A 264 0.22 -5.12 13.85
C SER A 264 -0.82 -6.14 13.42
N CYS A 265 -1.71 -5.73 12.52
CA CYS A 265 -2.66 -6.64 11.93
C CYS A 265 -2.04 -7.58 10.88
N TRP A 266 -0.72 -7.49 10.65
CA TRP A 266 0.06 -8.46 9.87
C TRP A 266 -0.29 -9.92 10.22
N ILE A 267 -0.40 -10.25 11.51
CA ILE A 267 -0.71 -11.62 11.96
C ILE A 267 -2.22 -11.87 12.15
N SER A 268 -3.07 -10.86 11.97
CA SER A 268 -4.53 -10.96 12.23
C SER A 268 -5.38 -10.61 11.01
N GLY A 269 -4.81 -10.71 9.81
CA GLY A 269 -5.56 -10.70 8.55
C GLY A 269 -5.58 -9.37 7.80
N CYS A 270 -4.60 -8.49 8.05
CA CYS A 270 -4.20 -7.49 7.07
C CYS A 270 -3.33 -8.13 5.98
N GLY A 271 -3.15 -7.39 4.89
CA GLY A 271 -2.42 -7.88 3.73
C GLY A 271 -1.76 -6.74 2.96
N GLU A 272 -0.93 -7.17 2.04
CA GLU A 272 -0.10 -6.38 1.14
C GLU A 272 -0.36 -6.84 -0.30
N PHE A 273 -0.36 -5.89 -1.22
CA PHE A 273 -0.43 -6.15 -2.63
C PHE A 273 0.70 -5.40 -3.32
N ASP A 274 1.73 -6.13 -3.71
CA ASP A 274 2.83 -5.63 -4.51
C ASP A 274 2.32 -5.49 -5.94
N VAL A 275 2.19 -4.24 -6.35
CA VAL A 275 1.67 -3.90 -7.67
C VAL A 275 2.79 -4.04 -8.69
N PHE A 276 3.96 -3.51 -8.36
CA PHE A 276 5.08 -3.38 -9.28
C PHE A 276 6.39 -3.41 -8.49
N GLU A 277 6.93 -4.61 -8.24
CA GLU A 277 8.12 -4.79 -7.39
C GLU A 277 9.30 -5.40 -8.15
N VAL A 278 10.44 -4.72 -8.08
CA VAL A 278 11.74 -5.25 -8.53
C VAL A 278 12.37 -6.04 -7.39
N LEU A 279 12.52 -7.36 -7.58
CA LEU A 279 12.89 -8.31 -6.51
C LEU A 279 14.40 -8.47 -6.28
N ASP A 280 15.23 -7.96 -7.17
CA ASP A 280 16.68 -7.98 -7.05
C ASP A 280 17.33 -6.78 -7.74
N ALA A 281 18.48 -6.36 -7.21
CA ALA A 281 19.15 -5.12 -7.59
C ALA A 281 19.40 -5.05 -9.11
N GLY A 282 18.89 -3.98 -9.73
CA GLY A 282 19.09 -3.71 -11.14
C GLY A 282 18.22 -4.54 -12.09
N ASN A 283 17.38 -5.44 -11.59
CA ASN A 283 16.50 -6.25 -12.44
C ASN A 283 15.57 -5.34 -13.26
N THR A 284 15.36 -5.73 -14.50
CA THR A 284 14.52 -5.02 -15.48
C THR A 284 13.09 -5.55 -15.51
N ARG A 285 12.76 -6.50 -14.64
CA ARG A 285 11.43 -7.09 -14.48
C ARG A 285 10.85 -6.72 -13.13
N ALA A 286 9.57 -6.35 -13.13
CA ALA A 286 8.78 -6.14 -11.93
C ALA A 286 7.71 -7.23 -11.82
N LYS A 287 7.52 -7.73 -10.60
CA LYS A 287 6.54 -8.75 -10.27
C LYS A 287 5.39 -8.13 -9.48
N SER A 288 4.27 -8.85 -9.47
CA SER A 288 3.10 -8.49 -8.69
C SER A 288 2.69 -9.67 -7.82
N THR A 289 2.48 -9.41 -6.54
CA THR A 289 2.22 -10.44 -5.53
C THR A 289 1.18 -9.96 -4.53
N LEU A 290 0.25 -10.84 -4.18
CA LEU A 290 -0.66 -10.65 -3.06
C LEU A 290 -0.13 -11.42 -1.86
N HIS A 291 -0.03 -10.75 -0.72
CA HIS A 291 0.34 -11.31 0.57
C HIS A 291 -0.81 -11.09 1.58
N GLY A 292 -1.25 -12.17 2.23
CA GLY A 292 -2.28 -12.08 3.26
C GLY A 292 -2.84 -13.45 3.62
N ASN A 293 -4.10 -13.49 4.04
CA ASN A 293 -4.79 -14.76 4.32
C ASN A 293 -4.86 -15.68 3.09
N ARG A 294 -4.83 -15.09 1.90
CA ARG A 294 -4.52 -15.76 0.64
C ARG A 294 -3.33 -15.05 0.04
N SER A 295 -2.32 -15.83 -0.30
CA SER A 295 -1.16 -15.34 -1.01
C SER A 295 -1.13 -15.93 -2.41
N GLY A 296 -0.70 -15.13 -3.38
CA GLY A 296 -0.64 -15.53 -4.77
C GLY A 296 0.16 -14.54 -5.58
N GLY A 297 1.03 -15.03 -6.46
CA GLY A 297 1.77 -14.22 -7.41
C GLY A 297 1.28 -14.46 -8.83
N ASP A 298 1.49 -13.49 -9.71
CA ASP A 298 1.39 -13.72 -11.14
C ASP A 298 2.74 -14.27 -11.65
N SER A 299 2.73 -15.28 -12.52
CA SER A 299 3.95 -15.75 -13.17
C SER A 299 4.43 -14.75 -14.24
N HIS A 300 3.53 -13.90 -14.73
CA HIS A 300 3.83 -12.77 -15.60
C HIS A 300 4.62 -11.67 -14.88
N TRP A 301 5.24 -10.78 -15.65
CA TRP A 301 6.04 -9.67 -15.14
C TRP A 301 5.87 -8.44 -16.04
N PHE A 302 6.06 -7.26 -15.46
CA PHE A 302 6.06 -6.00 -16.19
C PHE A 302 7.49 -5.51 -16.44
N PRO A 303 7.79 -4.94 -17.62
CA PRO A 303 9.08 -4.32 -17.86
C PRO A 303 9.24 -3.09 -16.96
N ARG A 304 10.33 -3.06 -16.19
CA ARG A 304 10.72 -1.90 -15.38
C ARG A 304 10.90 -0.68 -16.30
N PRO A 305 10.28 0.46 -16.00
CA PRO A 305 10.38 1.68 -16.81
C PRO A 305 11.71 2.40 -16.55
N THR A 306 12.82 1.91 -17.12
CA THR A 306 14.17 2.40 -16.81
C THR A 306 14.55 3.68 -17.55
N SER A 307 13.99 3.92 -18.74
CA SER A 307 14.36 5.03 -19.64
C SER A 307 13.25 6.04 -19.93
N LYS A 308 11.99 5.68 -19.67
CA LYS A 308 10.81 6.54 -19.81
C LYS A 308 9.82 6.28 -18.68
N THR A 309 8.79 7.11 -18.55
CA THR A 309 7.69 6.82 -17.63
C THR A 309 6.78 5.72 -18.18
N LEU A 310 6.07 5.04 -17.29
CA LEU A 310 4.92 4.22 -17.61
C LEU A 310 3.69 4.76 -16.86
N LYS A 311 2.50 4.54 -17.44
CA LYS A 311 1.21 4.78 -16.78
C LYS A 311 0.60 3.43 -16.41
N LEU A 312 0.13 3.32 -15.18
CA LEU A 312 -0.43 2.09 -14.62
C LEU A 312 -1.82 2.37 -14.04
N ALA A 313 -2.78 1.50 -14.32
CA ALA A 313 -4.05 1.43 -13.61
C ALA A 313 -4.05 0.23 -12.66
N VAL A 314 -4.56 0.44 -11.45
CA VAL A 314 -4.88 -0.62 -10.49
C VAL A 314 -6.34 -0.49 -10.06
N LEU A 315 -7.16 -1.45 -10.49
CA LEU A 315 -8.61 -1.46 -10.27
C LEU A 315 -8.99 -2.55 -9.28
N PHE A 316 -9.40 -2.14 -8.09
CA PHE A 316 -10.10 -2.99 -7.13
C PHE A 316 -11.56 -3.10 -7.56
N ASN A 317 -12.01 -4.33 -7.81
CA ASN A 317 -13.37 -4.66 -8.15
C ASN A 317 -13.98 -5.61 -7.11
N GLY A 318 -14.54 -5.04 -6.05
CA GLY A 318 -15.18 -5.82 -4.98
C GLY A 318 -16.40 -6.63 -5.42
N ALA A 319 -17.04 -6.32 -6.56
CA ALA A 319 -18.13 -7.14 -7.08
C ALA A 319 -17.62 -8.43 -7.73
N ALA A 320 -16.44 -8.36 -8.37
CA ALA A 320 -15.75 -9.51 -8.95
C ALA A 320 -14.78 -10.20 -7.98
N ASN A 321 -14.61 -9.66 -6.75
CA ASN A 321 -13.57 -10.08 -5.80
C ASN A 321 -12.20 -10.14 -6.48
N SER A 322 -11.84 -9.09 -7.24
CA SER A 322 -10.59 -9.06 -7.99
C SER A 322 -9.87 -7.73 -7.92
N VAL A 323 -8.57 -7.76 -8.18
CA VAL A 323 -7.73 -6.59 -8.42
C VAL A 323 -7.05 -6.77 -9.77
N ASN A 324 -7.12 -5.75 -10.61
CA ASN A 324 -6.57 -5.77 -11.96
C ASN A 324 -5.47 -4.72 -12.05
N ILE A 325 -4.32 -5.10 -12.61
CA ILE A 325 -3.23 -4.20 -12.95
C ILE A 325 -3.17 -4.08 -14.48
N LYS A 326 -3.01 -2.87 -15.00
CA LYS A 326 -2.94 -2.62 -16.45
C LYS A 326 -1.95 -1.51 -16.75
N ILE A 327 -0.97 -1.77 -17.63
CA ILE A 327 -0.19 -0.69 -18.25
C ILE A 327 -1.08 0.03 -19.27
N LEU A 328 -1.16 1.35 -19.14
CA LEU A 328 -1.95 2.24 -19.99
C LEU A 328 -1.10 2.83 -21.12
N ASP A 329 -1.80 3.35 -22.13
CA ASP A 329 -1.15 4.12 -23.20
C ASP A 329 -0.55 5.43 -22.64
N ASP A 330 0.57 5.86 -23.21
CA ASP A 330 1.26 7.09 -22.82
C ASP A 330 0.36 8.34 -22.99
N SER A 331 -0.62 8.29 -23.90
CA SER A 331 -1.61 9.36 -24.11
C SER A 331 -2.77 9.37 -23.10
N PHE A 332 -2.89 8.37 -22.22
CA PHE A 332 -4.00 8.30 -21.28
C PHE A 332 -3.96 9.46 -20.27
N GLU A 333 -5.04 10.22 -20.16
CA GLU A 333 -5.14 11.38 -19.27
C GLU A 333 -5.85 11.05 -17.97
N PHE A 334 -5.35 11.57 -16.85
CA PHE A 334 -5.97 11.38 -15.53
C PHE A 334 -7.09 12.42 -15.34
N LYS A 335 -8.17 12.30 -16.10
CA LYS A 335 -9.30 13.27 -16.12
C LYS A 335 -9.99 13.39 -14.76
N LEU A 336 -10.79 14.45 -14.56
CA LEU A 336 -11.60 14.57 -13.34
C LEU A 336 -12.69 13.50 -13.23
N THR A 337 -13.16 12.99 -14.36
CA THR A 337 -14.16 11.94 -14.44
C THR A 337 -13.76 10.95 -15.52
N LEU A 338 -13.92 9.66 -15.24
CA LEU A 338 -13.78 8.58 -16.21
C LEU A 338 -15.13 7.90 -16.40
N ASP A 339 -15.45 7.56 -17.64
CA ASP A 339 -16.68 6.86 -17.97
C ASP A 339 -16.52 5.33 -17.91
N VAL A 340 -17.64 4.61 -18.04
CA VAL A 340 -17.66 3.14 -18.00
C VAL A 340 -16.79 2.55 -19.11
N SER A 341 -16.76 3.16 -20.29
CA SER A 341 -16.04 2.63 -21.45
C SER A 341 -14.53 2.68 -21.25
N GLU A 342 -14.02 3.75 -20.62
CA GLU A 342 -12.61 3.86 -20.25
C GLU A 342 -12.21 2.76 -19.26
N ILE A 343 -13.07 2.45 -18.28
CA ILE A 343 -12.84 1.38 -17.30
C ILE A 343 -12.91 -0.01 -17.95
N GLU A 344 -13.88 -0.24 -18.83
CA GLU A 344 -14.00 -1.49 -19.57
C GLU A 344 -12.80 -1.72 -20.49
N ALA A 345 -12.27 -0.66 -21.10
CA ALA A 345 -11.05 -0.72 -21.90
C ALA A 345 -9.82 -1.10 -21.06
N MET A 346 -9.72 -0.62 -19.81
CA MET A 346 -8.67 -1.05 -18.87
C MET A 346 -8.78 -2.55 -18.53
N LEU A 347 -10.00 -3.06 -18.45
CA LEU A 347 -10.32 -4.46 -18.17
C LEU A 347 -10.30 -5.36 -19.41
N ALA A 348 -10.13 -4.82 -20.61
CA ALA A 348 -10.03 -5.60 -21.83
C ALA A 348 -8.67 -6.32 -21.88
N GLU A 349 -8.70 -7.65 -21.85
CA GLU A 349 -7.49 -8.48 -21.79
C GLU A 349 -6.59 -8.27 -23.02
N LYS A 350 -5.35 -7.83 -22.74
CA LYS A 350 -4.18 -8.10 -23.57
C LYS A 350 -3.10 -8.61 -22.64
N VAL A 351 -2.90 -9.93 -22.64
CA VAL A 351 -2.16 -10.73 -21.64
C VAL A 351 -0.75 -10.19 -21.33
N GLU A 352 -0.10 -9.49 -22.27
CA GLU A 352 1.28 -8.98 -22.05
C GLU A 352 1.37 -7.72 -21.16
N SER A 353 0.25 -7.03 -20.94
CA SER A 353 0.23 -5.71 -20.27
C SER A 353 -0.71 -5.66 -19.06
N ALA A 354 -1.22 -6.80 -18.61
CA ALA A 354 -2.21 -6.86 -17.54
C ALA A 354 -2.03 -8.10 -16.65
N SER A 355 -2.39 -7.93 -15.37
CA SER A 355 -2.44 -9.01 -14.37
C SER A 355 -3.76 -8.94 -13.60
N THR A 356 -4.36 -10.08 -13.28
CA THR A 356 -5.61 -10.15 -12.51
C THR A 356 -5.46 -11.08 -11.32
N PHE A 357 -5.80 -10.59 -10.13
CA PHE A 357 -5.71 -11.31 -8.86
C PHE A 357 -7.09 -11.53 -8.28
N ALA A 358 -7.36 -12.74 -7.79
CA ALA A 358 -8.55 -13.03 -6.99
C ALA A 358 -8.30 -12.64 -5.51
N VAL A 359 -9.24 -11.89 -4.92
CA VAL A 359 -9.18 -11.37 -3.56
C VAL A 359 -10.45 -11.81 -2.83
N VAL A 360 -10.42 -13.01 -2.25
CA VAL A 360 -11.58 -13.63 -1.55
C VAL A 360 -11.29 -13.88 -0.09
#